data_AF-T0ZUN1-F1
#
_entry.id   AF-T0ZUN1-F1
#
_cell.length_a   1.000
_cell.length_b   1.000
_cell.length_c   1.000
_cell.angle_alpha   90.00
_cell.angle_beta   90.00
_cell.angle_gamma   90.00
#
_symmetry.space_group_name_H-M   'P 1'
#
loop_
_entity.id
_entity.type
_entity.pdbx_description
1 polymer ?
#
loop_
_entity_poly.entity_id
_entity_poly.type
_entity_poly.pdbx_seq_one_letter_code
_entity_poly.pdbx_strand_id
1 'polypeptide(L)'
;KQLLFILTVNADGHIPVAFRCADGNTSDSRTHIETWNALRAVAGRTDFLYVADSKLCSRENMDAIDRAGGRLITVMPRNRREDQEFRLWIQTHTPDWTCAWDRPNPRYSDGPHDVWRVYRAPLPSAESWSVVWVWSTLLTLRQEARRRRNIAAASEQLQRLRDRLAGIKTRLRGAAEIDFQVKTILDKYSVSRYLKVRRTVREEHLFRQTRRGRPGPDTAYRKITKRRFDIEWTPDEEAIAYDHKSDGMYP
;
A
#
# COMPACT_ATOMS: atom_id res chain seq x y z
N LYS A 1 21.11 3.70 -19.33
CA LYS A 1 20.21 2.87 -20.15
C LYS A 1 19.65 1.78 -19.26
N GLN A 2 18.33 1.62 -19.21
CA GLN A 2 17.68 0.57 -18.42
C GLN A 2 17.63 -0.71 -19.26
N LEU A 3 17.95 -1.86 -18.67
CA LEU A 3 17.85 -3.18 -19.30
C LEU A 3 16.64 -3.91 -18.72
N LEU A 4 15.89 -4.58 -19.59
CA LEU A 4 14.79 -5.45 -19.20
C LEU A 4 15.20 -6.91 -19.38
N PHE A 5 15.16 -7.68 -18.29
CA PHE A 5 15.40 -9.11 -18.31
C PHE A 5 14.08 -9.87 -18.21
N ILE A 6 13.83 -10.75 -19.16
CA ILE A 6 12.65 -11.62 -19.21
C ILE A 6 13.14 -13.05 -19.02
N LEU A 7 12.78 -13.65 -17.89
CA LEU A 7 13.14 -15.02 -17.53
C LEU A 7 11.86 -15.82 -17.35
N THR A 8 11.73 -16.94 -18.08
CA THR A 8 10.69 -17.93 -17.85
C THR A 8 11.30 -19.17 -17.24
N VAL A 9 10.69 -19.67 -16.17
CA VAL A 9 11.09 -20.90 -15.50
C VAL A 9 9.98 -21.95 -15.58
N ASN A 10 10.35 -23.23 -15.54
CA ASN A 10 9.36 -24.29 -15.42
C ASN A 10 8.83 -24.40 -13.98
N ALA A 11 7.73 -25.13 -13.81
CA ALA A 11 7.21 -25.45 -12.47
C ALA A 11 8.10 -26.47 -11.72
N ASP A 12 8.73 -27.39 -12.46
CA ASP A 12 9.56 -28.45 -11.90
C ASP A 12 10.98 -27.96 -11.59
N GLY A 13 11.12 -27.31 -10.44
CA GLY A 13 12.42 -26.92 -9.90
C GLY A 13 12.90 -25.53 -10.33
N HIS A 14 12.05 -24.71 -10.95
CA HIS A 14 12.36 -23.34 -11.39
C HIS A 14 13.56 -23.27 -12.35
N ILE A 15 13.71 -24.28 -13.21
CA ILE A 15 14.75 -24.35 -14.23
C ILE A 15 14.43 -23.31 -15.31
N PRO A 16 15.39 -22.42 -15.66
CA PRO A 16 15.25 -21.49 -16.78
C PRO A 16 14.94 -22.19 -18.10
N VAL A 17 13.81 -21.86 -18.72
CA VAL A 17 13.39 -22.38 -20.03
C VAL A 17 13.61 -21.36 -21.14
N ALA A 18 13.43 -20.08 -20.83
CA ALA A 18 13.66 -18.99 -21.78
C ALA A 18 14.23 -17.76 -21.08
N PHE A 19 15.20 -17.13 -21.73
CA PHE A 19 15.80 -15.87 -21.28
C PHE A 19 15.93 -14.89 -22.45
N ARG A 20 15.54 -13.64 -22.22
CA ARG A 20 15.71 -12.56 -23.19
C ARG A 20 16.10 -11.26 -22.50
N CYS A 21 17.01 -10.52 -23.12
CA CYS A 21 17.37 -9.16 -22.74
C CYS A 21 16.78 -8.18 -23.77
N ALA A 22 16.09 -7.15 -23.30
CA ALA A 22 15.50 -6.11 -24.12
C ALA A 22 15.89 -4.72 -23.61
N ASP A 23 15.80 -3.71 -24.48
CA ASP A 23 15.93 -2.31 -24.06
C ASP A 23 14.76 -1.94 -23.14
N GLY A 24 15.03 -1.26 -22.03
CA GLY A 24 14.03 -0.87 -21.03
C GLY A 24 12.93 0.07 -21.55
N ASN A 25 13.10 0.67 -22.73
CA ASN A 25 12.04 1.43 -23.40
C ASN A 25 11.04 0.56 -24.18
N THR A 26 11.27 -0.75 -24.27
CA THR A 26 10.37 -1.68 -24.97
C THR A 26 9.10 -1.91 -24.15
N SER A 27 7.92 -1.68 -24.74
CA SER A 27 6.65 -1.99 -24.09
C SER A 27 6.53 -3.49 -23.80
N ASP A 28 6.38 -3.84 -22.52
CA ASP A 28 6.22 -5.21 -22.04
C ASP A 28 4.97 -5.91 -22.61
N SER A 29 3.97 -5.17 -23.08
CA SER A 29 2.76 -5.78 -23.64
C SER A 29 3.06 -6.63 -24.87
N ARG A 30 4.02 -6.22 -25.72
CA ARG A 30 4.46 -7.00 -26.89
C ARG A 30 5.34 -8.18 -26.50
N THR A 31 5.99 -8.12 -25.35
CA THR A 31 6.98 -9.13 -24.95
C THR A 31 6.34 -10.43 -24.49
N HIS A 32 5.14 -10.41 -23.90
CA HIS A 32 4.46 -11.63 -23.44
C HIS A 32 4.01 -12.55 -24.57
N ILE A 33 3.48 -12.01 -25.67
CA ILE A 33 3.08 -12.83 -26.83
C ILE A 33 4.31 -13.46 -27.48
N GLU A 34 5.40 -12.70 -27.64
CA GLU A 34 6.66 -13.22 -28.16
C GLU A 34 7.25 -14.31 -27.27
N THR A 35 7.25 -14.10 -25.94
CA THR A 35 7.68 -15.10 -24.97
C THR A 35 6.81 -16.35 -25.05
N TRP A 36 5.49 -16.21 -25.10
CA TRP A 36 4.59 -17.36 -25.20
C TRP A 36 4.80 -18.14 -26.51
N ASN A 37 4.98 -17.45 -27.64
CA ASN A 37 5.28 -18.09 -28.93
C ASN A 37 6.61 -18.84 -28.92
N ALA A 38 7.65 -18.27 -28.27
CA ALA A 38 8.94 -18.94 -28.12
C ALA A 38 8.79 -20.21 -27.25
N LEU A 39 8.05 -20.13 -26.15
CA LEU A 39 7.76 -21.29 -25.29
C LEU A 39 6.96 -22.35 -26.03
N ARG A 40 5.97 -21.96 -26.84
CA ARG A 40 5.21 -22.87 -27.72
C ARG A 40 6.13 -23.61 -28.69
N ALA A 41 7.08 -22.90 -29.31
CA ALA A 41 8.03 -23.50 -30.23
C ALA A 41 8.96 -24.51 -29.53
N VAL A 42 9.44 -24.19 -28.33
CA VAL A 42 10.32 -25.08 -27.54
C VAL A 42 9.55 -26.28 -26.97
N ALA A 43 8.34 -26.06 -26.45
CA ALA A 43 7.54 -27.10 -25.82
C ALA A 43 6.84 -28.02 -26.84
N GLY A 44 6.71 -27.59 -28.10
CA GLY A 44 5.99 -28.33 -29.15
C GLY A 44 4.49 -28.48 -28.91
N ARG A 45 3.93 -27.74 -27.93
CA ARG A 45 2.53 -27.80 -27.50
C ARG A 45 2.04 -26.41 -27.08
N THR A 46 0.74 -26.21 -27.06
CA THR A 46 0.10 -24.92 -26.71
C THR A 46 -0.54 -24.93 -25.33
N ASP A 47 -0.97 -26.09 -24.83
CA ASP A 47 -1.82 -26.24 -23.65
C ASP A 47 -1.06 -26.20 -22.31
N PHE A 48 0.19 -25.73 -22.31
CA PHE A 48 0.91 -25.43 -21.08
C PHE A 48 0.30 -24.22 -20.38
N LEU A 49 0.40 -24.19 -19.05
CA LEU A 49 -0.09 -23.08 -18.24
C LEU A 49 0.95 -21.95 -18.20
N TYR A 50 0.64 -20.84 -18.86
CA TYR A 50 1.46 -19.64 -18.86
C TYR A 50 1.08 -18.71 -17.71
N VAL A 51 1.97 -18.57 -16.72
CA VAL A 51 1.76 -17.69 -15.56
C VAL A 51 2.60 -16.43 -15.74
N ALA A 52 1.98 -15.25 -15.72
CA ALA A 52 2.67 -13.98 -15.91
C ALA A 52 2.18 -12.88 -14.96
N ASP A 53 2.95 -11.80 -14.88
CA ASP A 53 2.56 -10.62 -14.11
C ASP A 53 1.39 -9.86 -14.76
N SER A 54 0.96 -8.77 -14.12
CA SER A 54 -0.23 -8.02 -14.48
C SER A 54 -0.19 -7.35 -15.86
N LYS A 55 0.97 -7.28 -16.51
CA LYS A 55 1.11 -6.75 -17.87
C LYS A 55 0.56 -7.70 -18.93
N LEU A 56 0.40 -8.99 -18.60
CA LEU A 56 -0.35 -9.92 -19.43
C LEU A 56 -1.87 -9.63 -19.40
N CYS A 57 -2.38 -8.95 -18.37
CA CYS A 57 -3.81 -8.68 -18.16
C CYS A 57 -4.36 -7.58 -19.10
N SER A 58 -4.26 -7.80 -20.41
CA SER A 58 -4.92 -7.01 -21.46
C SER A 58 -5.74 -7.92 -22.37
N ARG A 59 -6.87 -7.42 -22.91
CA ARG A 59 -7.72 -8.20 -23.83
C ARG A 59 -6.91 -8.76 -25.00
N GLU A 60 -6.09 -7.91 -25.63
CA GLU A 60 -5.28 -8.30 -26.79
C GLU A 60 -4.35 -9.47 -26.47
N ASN A 61 -3.63 -9.42 -25.35
CA ASN A 61 -2.67 -10.46 -25.00
C ASN A 61 -3.35 -11.76 -24.56
N MET A 62 -4.40 -11.67 -23.74
CA MET A 62 -5.13 -12.85 -23.27
C MET A 62 -5.86 -13.54 -24.43
N ASP A 63 -6.56 -12.79 -25.28
CA ASP A 63 -7.26 -13.33 -26.45
C ASP A 63 -6.28 -13.95 -27.46
N ALA A 64 -5.09 -13.37 -27.64
CA ALA A 64 -4.08 -13.92 -28.55
C ALA A 64 -3.60 -15.31 -28.11
N ILE A 65 -3.38 -15.50 -26.81
CA ILE A 65 -2.98 -16.81 -26.24
C ILE A 65 -4.14 -17.80 -26.30
N ASP A 66 -5.35 -17.36 -25.93
CA ASP A 66 -6.55 -18.20 -25.93
C ASP A 66 -6.90 -18.74 -27.32
N ARG A 67 -6.94 -17.86 -28.33
CA ARG A 67 -7.21 -18.24 -29.72
C ARG A 67 -6.15 -19.18 -30.29
N ALA A 68 -4.94 -19.15 -29.74
CA ALA A 68 -3.86 -20.05 -30.11
C ALA A 68 -3.88 -21.38 -29.32
N GLY A 69 -4.94 -21.64 -28.53
CA GLY A 69 -5.11 -22.86 -27.74
C GLY A 69 -4.24 -22.91 -26.48
N GLY A 70 -3.85 -21.75 -25.97
CA GLY A 70 -3.03 -21.61 -24.77
C GLY A 70 -3.84 -21.54 -23.48
N ARG A 71 -3.20 -21.86 -22.35
CA ARG A 71 -3.76 -21.65 -21.01
C ARG A 71 -2.96 -20.57 -20.30
N LEU A 72 -3.63 -19.67 -19.58
CA LEU A 72 -2.95 -18.56 -18.91
C LEU A 72 -3.50 -18.25 -17.51
N ILE A 73 -2.63 -17.71 -16.65
CA ILE A 73 -2.97 -17.03 -15.39
C ILE A 73 -2.18 -15.72 -15.35
N THR A 74 -2.85 -14.64 -15.00
CA THR A 74 -2.24 -13.32 -14.80
C THR A 74 -2.79 -12.67 -13.53
N VAL A 75 -1.97 -11.83 -12.91
CA VAL A 75 -2.37 -11.00 -11.77
C VAL A 75 -3.21 -9.84 -12.27
N MET A 76 -4.34 -9.55 -11.63
CA MET A 76 -5.13 -8.40 -12.04
C MET A 76 -4.44 -7.10 -11.58
N PRO A 77 -4.37 -6.04 -12.40
CA PRO A 77 -3.89 -4.74 -11.94
C PRO A 77 -4.80 -4.12 -10.86
N ARG A 78 -4.22 -3.53 -9.80
CA ARG A 78 -5.00 -2.86 -8.72
C ARG A 78 -5.87 -1.68 -9.18
N ASN A 79 -5.56 -1.08 -10.32
CA ASN A 79 -6.34 0.04 -10.85
C ASN A 79 -7.61 -0.40 -11.58
N ARG A 80 -7.85 -1.71 -11.71
CA ARG A 80 -9.07 -2.29 -12.26
C ARG A 80 -10.28 -1.95 -11.41
N ARG A 81 -11.42 -1.79 -12.06
CA ARG A 81 -12.70 -1.50 -11.41
C ARG A 81 -13.15 -2.66 -10.53
N GLU A 82 -12.87 -3.88 -10.97
CA GLU A 82 -13.19 -5.13 -10.27
C GLU A 82 -12.53 -5.21 -8.87
N ASP A 83 -11.29 -4.73 -8.71
CA ASP A 83 -10.64 -4.66 -7.37
C ASP A 83 -11.35 -3.66 -6.45
N GLN A 84 -11.75 -2.50 -6.98
CA GLN A 84 -12.48 -1.51 -6.19
C GLN A 84 -13.86 -2.03 -5.78
N GLU A 85 -14.59 -2.65 -6.72
CA GLU A 85 -15.91 -3.23 -6.46
C GLU A 85 -15.83 -4.36 -5.43
N PHE A 86 -14.84 -5.25 -5.53
CA PHE A 86 -14.69 -6.33 -4.57
C PHE A 86 -14.28 -5.81 -3.18
N ARG A 87 -13.35 -4.85 -3.10
CA ARG A 87 -12.96 -4.24 -1.82
C ARG A 87 -14.10 -3.48 -1.17
N LEU A 88 -15.02 -2.91 -1.94
CA LEU A 88 -16.25 -2.32 -1.43
C LEU A 88 -17.23 -3.39 -0.93
N TRP A 89 -17.40 -4.49 -1.68
CA TRP A 89 -18.32 -5.56 -1.34
C TRP A 89 -17.97 -6.29 -0.04
N ILE A 90 -16.69 -6.59 0.19
CA ILE A 90 -16.20 -7.26 1.42
C ILE A 90 -16.37 -6.41 2.70
N GLN A 91 -16.73 -5.14 2.56
CA GLN A 91 -17.01 -4.30 3.73
C GLN A 91 -18.28 -4.75 4.45
N THR A 92 -19.24 -5.31 3.72
CA THR A 92 -20.53 -5.75 4.26
C THR A 92 -20.79 -7.23 4.05
N HIS A 93 -19.93 -7.93 3.31
CA HIS A 93 -20.07 -9.34 3.00
C HIS A 93 -18.81 -10.12 3.36
N THR A 94 -18.98 -11.41 3.63
CA THR A 94 -17.86 -12.35 3.81
C THR A 94 -17.81 -13.27 2.60
N PRO A 95 -16.74 -13.25 1.78
CA PRO A 95 -16.57 -14.22 0.72
C PRO A 95 -16.56 -15.65 1.28
N ASP A 96 -17.15 -16.58 0.54
CA ASP A 96 -17.07 -18.01 0.87
C ASP A 96 -15.70 -18.56 0.47
N TRP A 97 -14.72 -18.29 1.33
CA TRP A 97 -13.32 -18.60 1.10
C TRP A 97 -13.06 -20.10 1.15
N THR A 98 -12.63 -20.68 0.04
CA THR A 98 -12.19 -22.09 -0.02
C THR A 98 -10.69 -22.20 0.26
N CYS A 99 -10.29 -23.17 1.09
CA CYS A 99 -8.87 -23.42 1.34
C CYS A 99 -8.19 -24.00 0.10
N ALA A 100 -7.17 -23.31 -0.41
CA ALA A 100 -6.36 -23.76 -1.54
C ALA A 100 -5.02 -24.37 -1.09
N TRP A 101 -4.48 -23.89 0.03
CA TRP A 101 -3.21 -24.38 0.59
C TRP A 101 -3.20 -24.19 2.11
N ASP A 102 -2.71 -25.18 2.84
CA ASP A 102 -2.38 -25.09 4.27
C ASP A 102 -1.06 -25.81 4.53
N ARG A 103 -0.07 -25.10 5.06
CA ARG A 103 1.24 -25.66 5.42
C ARG A 103 1.82 -24.95 6.65
N PRO A 104 2.78 -25.58 7.35
CA PRO A 104 3.56 -24.91 8.37
C PRO A 104 4.21 -23.63 7.83
N ASN A 105 4.42 -22.66 8.72
CA ASN A 105 5.10 -21.43 8.35
C ASN A 105 6.49 -21.74 7.76
N PRO A 106 6.83 -21.21 6.58
CA PRO A 106 8.09 -21.55 5.90
C PRO A 106 9.32 -20.93 6.59
N ARG A 107 9.14 -20.02 7.56
CA ARG A 107 10.24 -19.33 8.24
C ARG A 107 10.44 -19.78 9.69
N TYR A 108 9.37 -20.10 10.41
CA TYR A 108 9.41 -20.41 11.85
C TYR A 108 8.50 -21.58 12.17
N SER A 109 9.02 -22.67 12.71
CA SER A 109 8.20 -23.88 12.96
C SER A 109 7.05 -23.67 13.96
N ASP A 110 7.17 -22.66 14.83
CA ASP A 110 6.17 -22.23 15.81
C ASP A 110 5.31 -21.04 15.32
N GLY A 111 5.54 -20.58 14.10
CA GLY A 111 4.82 -19.47 13.50
C GLY A 111 3.41 -19.83 13.02
N PRO A 112 2.57 -18.83 12.73
CA PRO A 112 1.25 -19.05 12.17
C PRO A 112 1.35 -19.76 10.81
N HIS A 113 0.45 -20.69 10.55
CA HIS A 113 0.41 -21.44 9.30
C HIS A 113 0.33 -20.54 8.07
N ASP A 114 0.93 -20.99 6.97
CA ASP A 114 0.83 -20.35 5.66
C ASP A 114 -0.41 -20.86 4.93
N VAL A 115 -1.57 -20.34 5.34
CA VAL A 115 -2.87 -20.68 4.74
C VAL A 115 -3.18 -19.72 3.60
N TRP A 116 -3.51 -20.29 2.45
CA TRP A 116 -4.01 -19.60 1.27
C TRP A 116 -5.45 -20.01 0.99
N ARG A 117 -6.31 -19.01 0.78
CA ARG A 117 -7.71 -19.21 0.45
C ARG A 117 -8.05 -18.50 -0.86
N VAL A 118 -9.02 -19.04 -1.57
CA VAL A 118 -9.48 -18.52 -2.84
C VAL A 118 -10.98 -18.31 -2.83
N TYR A 119 -11.43 -17.30 -3.56
CA TYR A 119 -12.84 -17.05 -3.80
C TYR A 119 -13.02 -16.70 -5.29
N ARG A 120 -13.78 -17.54 -6.01
CA ARG A 120 -14.09 -17.28 -7.42
C ARG A 120 -15.18 -16.22 -7.50
N ALA A 121 -14.90 -15.14 -8.24
CA ALA A 121 -15.91 -14.11 -8.47
C ALA A 121 -17.10 -14.69 -9.26
N PRO A 122 -18.35 -14.38 -8.87
CA PRO A 122 -19.53 -14.82 -9.60
C PRO A 122 -19.61 -14.26 -11.03
N LEU A 123 -19.13 -13.03 -11.21
CA LEU A 123 -19.08 -12.36 -12.50
C LEU A 123 -17.67 -12.44 -13.08
N PRO A 124 -17.54 -12.62 -14.40
CA PRO A 124 -16.24 -12.53 -15.06
C PRO A 124 -15.72 -11.08 -15.08
N SER A 125 -14.46 -10.91 -15.46
CA SER A 125 -13.87 -9.60 -15.73
C SER A 125 -14.55 -8.91 -16.91
N ALA A 126 -14.26 -7.63 -17.14
CA ALA A 126 -14.71 -6.91 -18.33
C ALA A 126 -14.30 -7.61 -19.66
N GLU A 127 -13.23 -8.41 -19.65
CA GLU A 127 -12.79 -9.22 -20.78
C GLU A 127 -13.42 -10.61 -20.85
N SER A 128 -14.43 -10.89 -20.01
CA SER A 128 -15.11 -12.19 -19.92
C SER A 128 -14.25 -13.32 -19.36
N TRP A 129 -13.18 -12.99 -18.63
CA TRP A 129 -12.30 -13.97 -17.99
C TRP A 129 -12.75 -14.30 -16.56
N SER A 130 -12.51 -15.53 -16.11
CA SER A 130 -12.78 -15.92 -14.72
C SER A 130 -11.83 -15.18 -13.77
N VAL A 131 -12.39 -14.54 -12.75
CA VAL A 131 -11.62 -13.84 -11.70
C VAL A 131 -11.62 -14.69 -10.43
N VAL A 132 -10.44 -14.85 -9.84
CA VAL A 132 -10.24 -15.56 -8.56
C VAL A 132 -9.50 -14.66 -7.61
N TRP A 133 -10.15 -14.30 -6.51
CA TRP A 133 -9.55 -13.56 -5.42
C TRP A 133 -8.74 -14.50 -4.54
N VAL A 134 -7.58 -14.03 -4.08
CA VAL A 134 -6.67 -14.82 -3.25
C VAL A 134 -6.40 -14.09 -1.95
N TRP A 135 -6.45 -14.82 -0.85
CA TRP A 135 -6.16 -14.35 0.49
C TRP A 135 -5.06 -15.20 1.14
N SER A 136 -4.11 -14.56 1.83
CA SER A 136 -3.01 -15.22 2.55
C SER A 136 -2.91 -14.75 4.00
N THR A 137 -2.79 -15.71 4.91
CA THR A 137 -2.63 -15.45 6.36
C THR A 137 -1.35 -14.66 6.65
N LEU A 138 -0.21 -15.08 6.08
CA LEU A 138 1.07 -14.43 6.33
C LEU A 138 1.13 -13.02 5.75
N LEU A 139 0.48 -12.80 4.60
CA LEU A 139 0.36 -11.46 4.04
C LEU A 139 -0.51 -10.56 4.92
N THR A 140 -1.62 -11.08 5.47
CA THR A 140 -2.51 -10.36 6.40
C THR A 140 -1.70 -9.83 7.58
N LEU A 141 -1.01 -10.73 8.29
CA LEU A 141 -0.20 -10.38 9.46
C LEU A 141 0.91 -9.37 9.12
N ARG A 142 1.55 -9.53 7.96
CA ARG A 142 2.60 -8.60 7.51
C ARG A 142 2.03 -7.21 7.23
N GLN A 143 0.89 -7.11 6.56
CA GLN A 143 0.24 -5.84 6.23
C GLN A 143 -0.25 -5.13 7.49
N GLU A 144 -0.89 -5.87 8.40
CA GLU A 144 -1.34 -5.36 9.69
C GLU A 144 -0.16 -4.83 10.52
N ALA A 145 0.89 -5.64 10.70
CA ALA A 145 2.08 -5.25 11.46
C ALA A 145 2.79 -4.03 10.83
N ARG A 146 2.87 -3.97 9.49
CA ARG A 146 3.41 -2.82 8.76
C ARG A 146 2.58 -1.57 9.01
N ARG A 147 1.25 -1.66 8.94
CA ARG A 147 0.33 -0.53 9.17
C ARG A 147 0.51 0.01 10.59
N ARG A 148 0.44 -0.87 11.60
CA ARG A 148 0.63 -0.50 13.02
C ARG A 148 1.99 0.18 13.24
N ARG A 149 3.07 -0.39 12.73
CA ARG A 149 4.42 0.18 12.84
C ARG A 149 4.52 1.56 12.19
N ASN A 150 3.96 1.70 10.99
CA ASN A 150 4.03 2.96 10.24
C ASN A 150 3.21 4.07 10.91
N ILE A 151 2.02 3.75 11.43
CA ILE A 151 1.20 4.71 12.19
C ILE A 151 1.96 5.17 13.43
N ALA A 152 2.50 4.24 14.22
CA ALA A 152 3.26 4.58 15.42
C ALA A 152 4.49 5.47 15.10
N ALA A 153 5.28 5.09 14.09
CA ALA A 153 6.46 5.85 13.68
C ALA A 153 6.10 7.26 13.16
N ALA A 154 5.01 7.41 12.42
CA ALA A 154 4.54 8.70 11.97
C ALA A 154 4.03 9.56 13.13
N SER A 155 3.26 8.99 14.06
CA SER A 155 2.82 9.69 15.27
C SER A 155 4.00 10.20 16.12
N GLU A 156 5.08 9.41 16.24
CA GLU A 156 6.30 9.85 16.92
C GLU A 156 6.96 11.03 16.19
N GLN A 157 7.05 11.01 14.86
CA GLN A 157 7.61 12.13 14.10
C GLN A 157 6.73 13.38 14.17
N LEU A 158 5.40 13.22 14.18
CA LEU A 158 4.46 14.32 14.39
C LEU A 158 4.61 14.91 15.79
N GLN A 159 4.80 14.08 16.82
CA GLN A 159 5.09 14.57 18.17
C GLN A 159 6.38 15.37 18.23
N ARG A 160 7.46 14.88 17.61
CA ARG A 160 8.73 15.64 17.51
C ARG A 160 8.55 16.97 16.79
N LEU A 161 7.74 17.01 15.72
CA LEU A 161 7.41 18.25 15.02
C LEU A 161 6.63 19.21 15.92
N ARG A 162 5.63 18.69 16.64
CA ARG A 162 4.83 19.43 17.62
C ARG A 162 5.70 20.06 18.71
N ASP A 163 6.61 19.29 19.30
CA ASP A 163 7.54 19.77 20.33
C ASP A 163 8.46 20.86 19.78
N ARG A 164 8.90 20.72 18.52
CA ARG A 164 9.70 21.75 17.84
C ARG A 164 8.91 23.03 17.60
N LEU A 165 7.62 22.95 17.25
CA LEU A 165 6.73 24.11 17.13
C LEU A 165 6.47 24.77 18.49
N ALA A 166 6.44 23.97 19.56
CA ALA A 166 6.26 24.46 20.91
C ALA A 166 7.50 25.22 21.45
N GLY A 167 8.69 24.94 20.90
CA GLY A 167 9.95 25.53 21.34
C GLY A 167 10.03 27.05 21.14
N ILE A 168 10.52 27.76 22.18
CA ILE A 168 10.65 29.23 22.23
C ILE A 168 11.50 29.79 21.08
N LYS A 169 12.47 29.02 20.58
CA LYS A 169 13.39 29.40 19.50
C LYS A 169 12.98 28.88 18.12
N THR A 170 11.74 28.40 17.95
CA THR A 170 11.33 27.85 16.65
C THR A 170 11.40 28.89 15.54
N ARG A 171 12.11 28.52 14.47
CA ARG A 171 12.15 29.26 13.20
C ARG A 171 11.00 28.85 12.27
N LEU A 172 10.36 27.71 12.55
CA LEU A 172 9.20 27.24 11.77
C LEU A 172 7.94 27.99 12.21
N ARG A 173 7.55 28.99 11.43
CA ARG A 173 6.34 29.81 11.69
C ARG A 173 5.43 29.94 10.48
N GLY A 174 5.89 29.51 9.30
CA GLY A 174 5.08 29.52 8.09
C GLY A 174 4.06 28.39 8.11
N ALA A 175 2.79 28.73 7.92
CA ALA A 175 1.70 27.76 7.77
C ALA A 175 2.00 26.71 6.70
N ALA A 176 2.40 27.16 5.49
CA ALA A 176 2.70 26.28 4.36
C ALA A 176 3.90 25.35 4.62
N GLU A 177 4.91 25.82 5.35
CA GLU A 177 6.09 25.01 5.70
C GLU A 177 5.73 23.91 6.70
N ILE A 178 4.87 24.21 7.68
CA ILE A 178 4.34 23.22 8.61
C ILE A 178 3.53 22.16 7.86
N ASP A 179 2.61 22.59 6.99
CA ASP A 179 1.73 21.70 6.23
C ASP A 179 2.56 20.80 5.28
N PHE A 180 3.64 21.32 4.69
CA PHE A 180 4.59 20.54 3.89
C PHE A 180 5.34 19.48 4.72
N GLN A 181 5.80 19.81 5.93
CA GLN A 181 6.47 18.83 6.78
C GLN A 181 5.54 17.75 7.29
N VAL A 182 4.29 18.12 7.65
CA VAL A 182 3.24 17.16 7.99
C VAL A 182 3.04 16.20 6.81
N LYS A 183 2.81 16.72 5.60
CA LYS A 183 2.65 15.90 4.39
C LYS A 183 3.85 14.97 4.16
N THR A 184 5.07 15.50 4.28
CA THR A 184 6.32 14.73 4.11
C THR A 184 6.39 13.55 5.10
N ILE A 185 5.98 13.76 6.36
CA ILE A 185 5.93 12.69 7.36
C ILE A 185 4.89 11.65 6.97
N LEU A 186 3.67 12.08 6.63
CA LEU A 186 2.58 11.17 6.27
C LEU A 186 2.91 10.33 5.03
N ASP A 187 3.51 10.93 4.00
CA ASP A 187 3.89 10.27 2.75
C ASP A 187 5.05 9.28 2.98
N LYS A 188 6.06 9.66 3.78
CA LYS A 188 7.21 8.81 4.12
C LYS A 188 6.78 7.48 4.74
N TYR A 189 5.78 7.49 5.60
CA TYR A 189 5.26 6.27 6.24
C TYR A 189 4.03 5.69 5.52
N SER A 190 3.55 6.35 4.46
CA SER A 190 2.34 5.97 3.72
C SER A 190 1.10 5.85 4.61
N VAL A 191 0.91 6.83 5.51
CA VAL A 191 -0.18 6.83 6.51
C VAL A 191 -1.14 8.01 6.35
N SER A 192 -1.07 8.74 5.23
CA SER A 192 -1.94 9.89 4.93
C SER A 192 -3.44 9.54 5.01
N ARG A 193 -3.81 8.27 4.77
CA ARG A 193 -5.17 7.74 4.91
C ARG A 193 -5.58 7.44 6.37
N TYR A 194 -4.63 7.15 7.26
CA TYR A 194 -4.92 6.67 8.62
C TYR A 194 -4.74 7.75 9.70
N LEU A 195 -4.08 8.87 9.39
CA LEU A 195 -3.83 9.94 10.36
C LEU A 195 -4.42 11.26 9.83
N LYS A 196 -5.46 11.75 10.51
CA LYS A 196 -6.06 13.05 10.24
C LYS A 196 -5.31 14.10 11.05
N VAL A 197 -4.42 14.85 10.39
CA VAL A 197 -3.64 15.93 11.02
C VAL A 197 -4.29 17.28 10.75
N ARG A 198 -4.43 18.10 11.79
CA ARG A 198 -4.98 19.45 11.72
C ARG A 198 -4.01 20.43 12.35
N ARG A 199 -3.77 21.55 11.69
CA ARG A 199 -3.02 22.66 12.26
C ARG A 199 -3.96 23.54 13.09
N THR A 200 -3.58 23.85 14.31
CA THR A 200 -4.32 24.73 15.21
C THR A 200 -3.47 25.95 15.58
N VAL A 201 -4.11 26.99 16.08
CA VAL A 201 -3.41 28.16 16.63
C VAL A 201 -3.63 28.15 18.14
N ARG A 202 -2.54 28.10 18.89
CA ARG A 202 -2.59 28.22 20.36
C ARG A 202 -2.19 29.62 20.77
N GLU A 203 -2.98 30.18 21.68
CA GLU A 203 -2.67 31.43 22.35
C GLU A 203 -1.96 31.12 23.67
N GLU A 204 -0.77 31.67 23.86
CA GLU A 204 -0.07 31.67 25.13
C GLU A 204 -0.15 33.06 25.75
N HIS A 205 -0.62 33.12 26.99
CA HIS A 205 -0.73 34.36 27.75
C HIS A 205 0.43 34.47 28.74
N LEU A 206 1.32 35.42 28.50
CA LEU A 206 2.40 35.77 29.41
C LEU A 206 2.01 37.01 30.20
N PHE A 207 2.09 36.96 31.52
CA PHE A 207 1.86 38.12 32.37
C PHE A 207 3.21 38.71 32.77
N ARG A 208 3.45 39.97 32.39
CA ARG A 208 4.69 40.68 32.74
C ARG A 208 4.36 41.90 33.58
N GLN A 209 5.08 42.11 34.68
CA GLN A 209 4.96 43.31 35.49
C GLN A 209 5.16 44.56 34.63
N THR A 210 4.31 45.57 34.80
CA THR A 210 4.37 46.81 34.00
C THR A 210 5.55 47.70 34.36
N ARG A 211 6.04 47.65 35.61
CA ARG A 211 7.16 48.46 36.10
C ARG A 211 8.30 47.58 36.63
N ARG A 212 9.55 48.07 36.58
CA ARG A 212 10.70 47.40 37.19
C ARG A 212 10.63 47.56 38.71
N GLY A 213 10.75 46.47 39.48
CA GLY A 213 10.77 46.48 40.94
C GLY A 213 10.32 45.15 41.56
N ARG A 214 10.50 44.96 42.87
CA ARG A 214 10.01 43.77 43.59
C ARG A 214 8.47 43.80 43.67
N PRO A 215 7.75 42.67 43.54
CA PRO A 215 6.28 42.66 43.60
C PRO A 215 5.78 43.17 44.95
N GLY A 216 4.87 44.15 44.93
CA GLY A 216 4.10 44.64 46.08
C GLY A 216 2.57 44.53 45.84
N PRO A 217 1.73 44.97 46.80
CA PRO A 217 0.27 44.80 46.76
C PRO A 217 -0.41 45.43 45.52
N ASP A 218 0.10 46.56 45.03
CA ASP A 218 -0.47 47.31 43.89
C ASP A 218 0.25 47.02 42.55
N THR A 219 0.84 45.83 42.41
CA THR A 219 1.61 45.48 41.22
C THR A 219 0.70 45.18 40.03
N ALA A 220 0.65 46.09 39.06
CA ALA A 220 -0.06 45.87 37.81
C ALA A 220 0.72 44.92 36.86
N TYR A 221 0.01 43.95 36.28
CA TYR A 221 0.53 43.02 35.29
C TYR A 221 -0.06 43.32 33.90
N ARG A 222 0.78 43.28 32.86
CA ARG A 222 0.36 43.36 31.46
C ARG A 222 0.27 41.94 30.87
N LYS A 223 -0.89 41.61 30.31
CA LYS A 223 -1.10 40.40 29.51
C LYS A 223 -0.44 40.58 28.13
N ILE A 224 0.45 39.68 27.76
CA ILE A 224 1.07 39.57 26.44
C ILE A 224 0.56 38.26 25.83
N THR A 225 -0.30 38.37 24.81
CA THR A 225 -0.77 37.20 24.06
C THR A 225 0.19 36.91 22.93
N LYS A 226 0.78 35.72 22.92
CA LYS A 226 1.56 35.19 21.79
C LYS A 226 0.73 34.13 21.09
N ARG A 227 0.65 34.20 19.77
CA ARG A 227 0.04 33.16 18.94
C ARG A 227 1.13 32.28 18.35
N ARG A 228 0.95 30.97 18.44
CA ARG A 228 1.82 29.99 17.78
C ARG A 228 0.98 28.96 17.06
N PHE A 229 1.52 28.40 15.98
CA PHE A 229 0.93 27.22 15.37
C PHE A 229 1.24 25.99 16.21
N ASP A 230 0.25 25.11 16.33
CA ASP A 230 0.38 23.76 16.88
C ASP A 230 -0.22 22.77 15.87
N ILE A 231 0.02 21.48 16.08
CA ILE A 231 -0.60 20.42 15.30
C ILE A 231 -1.25 19.40 16.23
N GLU A 232 -2.40 18.91 15.79
CA GLU A 232 -3.16 17.87 16.47
C GLU A 232 -3.45 16.78 15.43
N TRP A 233 -3.42 15.51 15.85
CA TRP A 233 -3.73 14.41 14.96
C TRP A 233 -4.55 13.36 15.67
N THR A 234 -5.41 12.70 14.91
CA THR A 234 -6.24 11.59 15.37
C THR A 234 -6.15 10.44 14.38
N PRO A 235 -6.08 9.18 14.85
CA PRO A 235 -6.21 8.03 13.98
C PRO A 235 -7.60 7.99 13.35
N ASP A 236 -7.66 7.61 12.08
CA ASP A 236 -8.90 7.35 11.37
C ASP A 236 -9.25 5.87 11.50
N GLU A 237 -9.94 5.53 12.60
CA GLU A 237 -10.29 4.14 12.93
C GLU A 237 -11.15 3.48 11.85
N GLU A 238 -12.06 4.24 11.24
CA GLU A 238 -12.90 3.74 10.14
C GLU A 238 -12.06 3.33 8.92
N ALA A 239 -11.09 4.16 8.54
CA ALA A 239 -10.20 3.85 7.42
C ALA A 239 -9.29 2.64 7.72
N ILE A 240 -8.85 2.50 8.97
CA ILE A 240 -8.08 1.33 9.42
C ILE A 240 -8.94 0.07 9.35
N ALA A 241 -10.16 0.11 9.89
CA ALA A 241 -11.08 -1.02 9.89
C ALA A 241 -11.49 -1.42 8.46
N TYR A 242 -11.71 -0.44 7.58
CA TYR A 242 -12.02 -0.66 6.17
C TYR A 242 -10.91 -1.44 5.46
N ASP A 243 -9.67 -0.96 5.58
CA ASP A 243 -8.53 -1.59 4.89
C ASP A 243 -8.18 -2.95 5.50
N HIS A 244 -8.35 -3.11 6.82
CA HIS A 244 -8.13 -4.37 7.55
C HIS A 244 -8.99 -5.52 7.00
N LYS A 245 -10.24 -5.26 6.58
CA LYS A 245 -11.10 -6.29 5.95
C LYS A 245 -10.52 -6.84 4.65
N SER A 246 -9.60 -6.11 4.02
CA SER A 246 -8.96 -6.50 2.76
C SER A 246 -7.50 -6.93 2.93
N ASP A 247 -7.01 -7.01 4.17
CA ASP A 247 -5.65 -7.43 4.44
C ASP A 247 -5.44 -8.90 4.07
N GLY A 248 -4.25 -9.18 3.54
CA GLY A 248 -3.90 -10.49 2.99
C GLY A 248 -4.41 -10.74 1.59
N MET A 249 -5.23 -9.85 1.03
CA MET A 249 -5.76 -10.02 -0.31
C MET A 249 -4.78 -9.52 -1.37
N TYR A 250 -4.62 -10.34 -2.40
CA TYR A 250 -3.97 -9.94 -3.65
C TYR A 250 -5.00 -9.32 -4.60
N PRO A 251 -4.62 -8.34 -5.43
CA PRO A 251 -5.21 -8.28 -6.75
C PRO A 251 -4.77 -9.49 -7.59
#